data_AF-A0A661V2K4-F1
#
_entry.id   AF-A0A661V2K4-F1
#
_cell.length_a   1.000
_cell.length_b   1.000
_cell.length_c   1.000
_cell.angle_alpha   90.00
_cell.angle_beta   90.00
_cell.angle_gamma   90.00
#
_symmetry.space_group_name_H-M   'P 1'
#
loop_
_entity.id
_entity.type
_entity.pdbx_description
1 polymer ?
#
loop_
_entity_poly.entity_id
_entity_poly.type
_entity_poly.pdbx_seq_one_letter_code
_entity_poly.pdbx_strand_id
1 'polypeptide(L)' 'MPQDLIDELSGAPKGEALNKGIEIAGRMIAALKRDSICDGVHIMAIGREEVVADILAVAGLSTKIEKK' A
#
# COMPACT_ATOMS: atom_id res chain seq x y z
N MET A 1 0.28 15.35 -7.54
CA MET A 1 1.04 14.29 -6.84
C MET A 1 2.50 14.69 -6.79
N PRO A 2 3.25 14.34 -5.74
CA PRO A 2 4.71 14.51 -5.69
C PRO A 2 5.39 13.87 -6.91
N GLN A 3 6.42 14.52 -7.45
CA GLN A 3 7.04 14.12 -8.72
C GLN A 3 7.75 12.76 -8.61
N ASP A 4 8.39 12.50 -7.47
CA ASP A 4 9.05 11.24 -7.13
C ASP A 4 8.10 10.04 -7.21
N LEU A 5 6.85 10.19 -6.73
CA LEU A 5 5.85 9.12 -6.81
C LEU A 5 5.34 8.90 -8.24
N ILE A 6 5.25 9.98 -9.04
CA ILE A 6 4.88 9.89 -10.45
C ILE A 6 5.96 9.13 -11.21
N ASP A 7 7.23 9.52 -11.02
CA ASP A 7 8.37 8.93 -11.71
C ASP A 7 8.53 7.45 -11.33
N GLU A 8 8.35 7.12 -10.05
CA GLU A 8 8.39 5.73 -9.59
C GLU A 8 7.28 4.87 -10.22
N LEU A 9 6.04 5.40 -10.28
CA LEU A 9 4.91 4.68 -10.87
C LEU A 9 5.06 4.55 -12.39
N SER A 10 5.51 5.61 -13.07
CA SER A 10 5.76 5.61 -14.52
C SER A 10 6.96 4.76 -14.92
N GLY A 11 7.93 4.57 -14.03
CA GLY A 11 9.08 3.69 -14.23
C GLY A 11 8.78 2.20 -14.03
N ALA A 12 7.57 1.85 -13.58
CA ALA A 12 7.19 0.45 -13.40
C ALA A 12 7.21 -0.31 -14.74
N PRO A 13 7.69 -1.58 -14.77
CA PRO A 13 7.61 -2.42 -15.95
C PRO A 13 6.19 -2.53 -16.50
N LYS A 14 6.06 -2.80 -17.80
CA LYS A 14 4.75 -2.93 -18.45
C LYS A 14 3.92 -4.02 -17.76
N GLY A 15 2.75 -3.65 -17.24
CA GLY A 15 1.87 -4.54 -16.49
C GLY A 15 2.05 -4.51 -14.98
N GLU A 16 3.08 -3.85 -14.46
CA GLU A 16 3.39 -3.82 -13.02
C GLU A 16 3.01 -2.51 -12.31
N ALA A 17 2.42 -1.55 -13.01
CA ALA A 17 1.98 -0.29 -12.42
C ALA A 17 1.07 -0.49 -11.20
N LEU A 18 0.22 -1.53 -11.22
CA LEU A 18 -0.61 -1.89 -10.08
C LEU A 18 0.21 -2.33 -8.86
N ASN A 19 1.14 -3.27 -9.06
CA ASN A 19 2.00 -3.79 -7.99
C ASN A 19 2.83 -2.65 -7.40
N LYS A 20 3.34 -1.76 -8.25
CA LYS A 20 4.06 -0.56 -7.80
C LYS A 20 3.17 0.36 -6.96
N GLY A 21 1.92 0.59 -7.37
CA GLY A 21 0.95 1.35 -6.59
C GLY A 21 0.65 0.72 -5.22
N ILE A 22 0.52 -0.61 -5.16
CA ILE A 22 0.33 -1.37 -3.91
C ILE A 22 1.54 -1.16 -2.98
N GLU A 23 2.76 -1.25 -3.51
CA GLU A 23 3.99 -1.00 -2.75
C GLU A 23 4.05 0.43 -2.20
N ILE A 24 3.73 1.43 -3.04
CA ILE A 24 3.69 2.85 -2.65
C ILE A 24 2.69 3.09 -1.52
N ALA A 25 1.46 2.56 -1.66
CA ALA A 25 0.42 2.72 -0.64
C ALA A 25 0.80 2.02 0.67
N GLY A 26 1.28 0.77 0.59
CA GLY A 26 1.68 -0.02 1.75
C GLY A 26 2.82 0.62 2.54
N ARG A 27 3.88 1.09 1.87
CA ARG A 27 4.99 1.78 2.56
C ARG A 27 4.55 3.08 3.21
N MET A 28 3.59 3.78 2.62
CA MET A 28 3.08 5.03 3.17
C MET A 28 2.30 4.76 4.46
N ILE A 29 1.44 3.74 4.47
CA ILE A 29 0.73 3.31 5.68
C ILE A 29 1.72 2.84 6.76
N ALA A 30 2.76 2.08 6.39
CA ALA A 30 3.81 1.66 7.33
C ALA A 30 4.53 2.85 7.97
N ALA A 31 4.85 3.88 7.19
CA ALA A 31 5.47 5.11 7.69
C ALA A 31 4.52 5.86 8.64
N LEU A 32 3.25 6.05 8.26
CA LEU A 32 2.25 6.70 9.11
C LEU A 32 2.09 6.01 10.47
N LYS A 33 2.08 4.67 10.47
CA LYS A 33 2.03 3.87 11.71
C LYS A 33 3.31 3.98 12.53
N ARG A 34 4.47 3.80 11.91
CA ARG A 34 5.78 3.85 12.59
C ARG A 34 5.98 5.21 13.25
N ASP A 35 5.63 6.27 12.55
CA ASP A 35 5.87 7.65 12.97
C ASP A 35 4.68 8.20 13.80
N SER A 36 3.68 7.35 14.10
CA SER A 36 2.51 7.66 14.94
C SER A 36 1.78 8.95 14.54
N ILE A 37 1.60 9.16 13.23
CA ILE A 37 1.02 10.39 12.67
C ILE A 37 -0.51 10.45 12.83
N CYS A 38 -1.17 9.28 12.85
CA CYS A 38 -2.63 9.16 12.93
C CYS A 38 -3.07 7.84 13.57
N ASP A 39 -4.29 7.78 14.10
CA ASP A 39 -4.87 6.57 14.71
C ASP A 39 -5.26 5.49 13.69
N GLY A 40 -5.47 5.86 12.43
CA GLY A 40 -5.89 4.94 11.38
C GLY A 40 -5.92 5.55 10.00
N VAL A 41 -6.10 4.68 9.00
CA VAL A 41 -6.19 5.06 7.58
C VAL A 41 -7.48 4.52 6.97
N HIS A 42 -8.05 5.26 6.02
CA HIS A 42 -9.17 4.82 5.20
C HIS A 42 -8.66 4.53 3.78
N ILE A 43 -8.88 3.30 3.29
CA ILE A 43 -8.46 2.89 1.94
C ILE A 43 -9.68 2.92 1.02
N MET A 44 -9.63 3.75 -0.02
CA MET A 44 -10.66 3.79 -1.07
C MET A 44 -10.23 2.88 -2.24
N ALA A 45 -10.80 1.69 -2.33
CA ALA A 45 -10.41 0.69 -3.34
C ALA A 45 -11.19 0.78 -4.67
N ILE A 46 -12.32 1.49 -4.71
CA ILE A 46 -13.21 1.73 -5.87
C ILE A 46 -13.11 0.65 -6.97
N GLY A 47 -13.79 -0.48 -6.78
CA GLY A 47 -13.87 -1.55 -7.77
C GLY A 47 -12.61 -2.40 -7.91
N ARG A 48 -11.66 -2.27 -6.98
CA ARG A 48 -10.41 -3.04 -6.86
C ARG A 48 -10.20 -3.54 -5.42
N GLU A 49 -11.27 -3.95 -4.75
CA GLU A 49 -11.25 -4.36 -3.34
C GLU A 49 -10.27 -5.51 -3.07
N GLU A 50 -9.97 -6.35 -4.08
CA GLU A 50 -9.04 -7.46 -3.98
C GLU A 50 -7.61 -7.03 -3.62
N VAL A 51 -7.18 -5.80 -3.96
CA VAL A 51 -5.81 -5.32 -3.73
C VAL A 51 -5.59 -4.80 -2.31
N VAL A 52 -6.66 -4.60 -1.54
CA VAL A 52 -6.58 -4.06 -0.18
C VAL A 52 -5.76 -4.98 0.73
N ALA A 53 -5.93 -6.30 0.57
CA ALA A 53 -5.18 -7.28 1.34
C ALA A 53 -3.67 -7.17 1.10
N ASP A 54 -3.25 -6.96 -0.16
CA ASP A 54 -1.84 -6.82 -0.53
C ASP A 54 -1.24 -5.52 0.00
N ILE A 55 -1.99 -4.41 -0.04
CA ILE A 55 -1.57 -3.13 0.55
C ILE A 55 -1.31 -3.30 2.06
N LEU A 56 -2.23 -3.96 2.77
CA LEU A 56 -2.08 -4.23 4.20
C LEU A 56 -0.90 -5.17 4.48
N ALA A 57 -0.62 -6.12 3.59
CA ALA A 57 0.54 -7.01 3.71
C ALA A 57 1.86 -6.25 3.57
N VAL A 58 2.00 -5.37 2.57
CA VAL A 58 3.16 -4.50 2.44
C VAL A 58 3.30 -3.57 3.64
N ALA A 59 2.19 -3.08 4.18
CA ALA A 59 2.18 -2.22 5.37
C ALA A 59 2.56 -2.97 6.68
N GLY A 60 2.73 -4.29 6.64
CA GLY A 60 3.00 -5.11 7.82
C GLY A 60 1.79 -5.20 8.78
N LEU A 61 0.58 -5.08 8.25
CA LEU A 61 -0.67 -5.08 9.01
C LEU A 61 -1.50 -6.36 8.81
N SER A 62 -1.13 -7.23 7.88
CA SER A 62 -1.85 -8.49 7.67
C SER A 62 -1.57 -9.47 8.81
N THR A 63 -2.61 -9.74 9.60
CA THR A 63 -2.60 -10.79 10.61
C THR A 63 -2.60 -12.14 9.92
N LYS A 64 -1.49 -12.89 10.00
CA LYS A 64 -1.64 -14.35 9.99
C LYS A 64 -2.55 -14.69 11.16
N ILE A 65 -3.69 -15.33 10.89
CA ILE A 65 -4.36 -16.11 11.92
C ILE A 65 -3.31 -17.12 12.37
N GLU A 66 -2.77 -16.97 13.57
CA GLU A 66 -2.03 -18.04 14.23
C GLU A 66 -2.99 -19.23 14.30
N LYS A 67 -2.82 -20.19 13.38
CA LYS A 67 -3.43 -21.50 13.53
C LYS A 67 -2.74 -22.15 14.73
N LYS A 68 -3.33 -21.95 15.89
CA LYS A 68 -3.08 -22.74 17.08
C LYS A 68 -3.67 -24.14 16.91
#